data_AF-A0AAD0T518-F1
#
_entry.id   AF-A0AAD0T518-F1
#
_cell.length_a   1.000
_cell.length_b   1.000
_cell.length_c   1.000
_cell.angle_alpha   90.00
_cell.angle_beta   90.00
_cell.angle_gamma   90.00
#
_symmetry.space_group_name_H-M   'P 1'
#
loop_
_entity.id
_entity.type
_entity.pdbx_description
1 polymer ?
#
loop_
_entity_poly.entity_id
_entity_poly.type
_entity_poly.pdbx_seq_one_letter_code
_entity_poly.pdbx_strand_id
1 'polypeptide(L)' 'MSNILSSLVNPSNQTFIAVCVALSGLRVAVELTRFSPANWPISKKISKAFGQDFTERFHRVGLYICIGQIILWAPELLFA' A
#
# COMPACT_ATOMS: atom_id res chain seq x y z
N MET A 1 26.13 -4.94 18.37
CA MET A 1 25.60 -4.43 17.09
C MET A 1 24.10 -4.67 17.12
N SER A 2 23.30 -3.71 17.58
CA SER A 2 21.83 -3.79 17.53
C SER A 2 21.43 -3.77 16.04
N ASN A 3 21.15 -4.96 15.49
CA ASN A 3 20.80 -5.11 14.09
C ASN A 3 19.55 -4.27 13.82
N ILE A 4 19.62 -3.37 12.83
CA ILE A 4 18.51 -2.49 12.43
C ILE A 4 17.25 -3.34 12.09
N LEU A 5 17.48 -4.54 11.56
CA LEU A 5 16.47 -5.59 11.39
C LEU A 5 15.74 -5.96 12.69
N SER A 6 16.45 -6.15 13.81
CA SER A 6 15.82 -6.49 15.10
C SER A 6 15.02 -5.33 15.69
N SER A 7 15.33 -4.08 15.33
CA SER A 7 14.52 -2.92 15.73
C SER A 7 13.20 -2.86 14.95
N LEU A 8 13.25 -3.26 13.67
CA LEU A 8 12.09 -3.39 12.77
C LEU A 8 11.26 -4.66 13.03
N VAL A 9 11.77 -5.63 13.78
CA VAL A 9 11.08 -6.87 14.18
C VAL A 9 10.81 -6.84 15.68
N ASN A 10 10.26 -5.73 16.18
CA ASN A 10 9.57 -5.73 17.47
C ASN A 10 8.12 -6.22 17.25
N PRO A 11 7.46 -6.88 18.22
CA PRO A 11 6.08 -7.35 18.08
C PRO A 11 5.07 -6.22 17.75
N SER A 12 5.36 -5.00 18.22
CA SER A 12 4.64 -3.78 17.81
C SER A 12 4.76 -3.49 16.31
N ASN A 13 5.95 -3.72 15.75
CA ASN A 13 6.28 -3.48 14.36
C ASN A 13 5.70 -4.58 13.44
N GLN A 14 5.63 -5.82 13.90
CA GLN A 14 5.05 -6.93 13.14
C GLN A 14 3.54 -6.73 12.90
N THR A 15 2.81 -6.22 13.90
CA THR A 15 1.39 -5.86 13.76
C THR A 15 1.21 -4.72 12.75
N PHE A 16 2.07 -3.71 12.82
CA PHE A 16 2.07 -2.60 11.88
C PHE A 16 2.35 -3.06 10.44
N ILE A 17 3.36 -3.90 10.25
CA ILE A 17 3.73 -4.50 8.95
C ILE A 17 2.57 -5.35 8.42
N ALA A 18 1.93 -6.18 9.26
CA ALA A 18 0.77 -6.97 8.87
C ALA A 18 -0.41 -6.10 8.39
N VAL A 19 -0.71 -5.00 9.08
CA VAL A 19 -1.75 -4.04 8.67
C VAL A 19 -1.38 -3.35 7.36
N CYS A 20 -0.12 -2.93 7.19
CA CYS A 20 0.37 -2.33 5.94
C CYS A 20 0.27 -3.29 4.76
N VAL A 21 0.63 -4.56 4.94
CA VAL A 21 0.53 -5.60 3.91
C VAL A 21 -0.94 -5.93 3.61
N ALA A 22 -1.80 -6.01 4.62
CA ALA A 22 -3.23 -6.24 4.43
C ALA A 22 -3.91 -5.10 3.65
N LEU A 23 -3.60 -3.84 3.98
CA LEU A 23 -4.09 -2.67 3.25
C LEU A 23 -3.52 -2.60 1.83
N SER A 24 -2.26 -2.97 1.65
CA SER A 24 -1.64 -3.07 0.32
C SER A 24 -2.30 -4.17 -0.52
N GLY A 25 -2.61 -5.32 0.08
CA GLY A 25 -3.35 -6.40 -0.55
C GLY A 25 -4.76 -5.99 -0.94
N LEU A 26 -5.47 -5.28 -0.06
CA LEU A 26 -6.78 -4.69 -0.37
C LEU A 26 -6.68 -3.71 -1.53
N ARG A 27 -5.64 -2.87 -1.58
CA ARG A 27 -5.40 -1.93 -2.68
C ARG A 27 -5.21 -2.65 -4.02
N VAL A 28 -4.45 -3.74 -4.04
CA VAL A 28 -4.24 -4.57 -5.24
C VAL A 28 -5.53 -5.31 -5.63
N ALA A 29 -6.29 -5.82 -4.66
CA ALA A 29 -7.56 -6.48 -4.91
C ALA A 29 -8.62 -5.54 -5.50
N VAL A 30 -8.64 -4.28 -5.04
CA VAL A 30 -9.52 -3.23 -5.60
C VAL A 30 -9.16 -2.91 -7.05
N GLU A 31 -7.89 -3.01 -7.45
CA GLU A 31 -7.48 -2.81 -8.85
C GLU A 31 -7.79 -4.05 -9.74
N LEU A 32 -7.75 -5.26 -9.17
CA LEU A 32 -8.11 -6.51 -9.86
C LEU A 32 -9.63 -6.62 -10.11
N THR A 33 -10.43 -6.14 -9.17
CA THR A 33 -11.85 -5.91 -9.42
C THR A 33 -11.96 -4.66 -10.29
N ARG A 34 -12.80 -4.64 -11.33
CA ARG A 34 -12.90 -3.53 -12.33
C ARG A 34 -13.24 -2.13 -11.76
N PHE A 35 -13.20 -1.93 -10.45
CA PHE A 35 -13.41 -0.67 -9.76
C PHE A 35 -12.20 0.23 -9.92
N SER A 36 -12.22 1.07 -10.96
CA SER A 36 -11.22 2.13 -11.10
C SER A 36 -11.27 3.10 -9.91
N PRO A 37 -10.21 3.19 -9.10
CA PRO A 37 -10.15 4.09 -7.94
C PRO A 37 -10.21 5.56 -8.35
N ALA A 38 -9.87 5.87 -9.60
CA ALA A 38 -10.01 7.20 -10.19
C ALA A 38 -11.48 7.65 -10.26
N ASN A 39 -12.43 6.71 -10.32
CA ASN A 39 -13.85 7.02 -10.38
C ASN A 39 -14.52 7.23 -9.00
N TRP A 40 -13.78 7.04 -7.90
CA TRP A 40 -14.32 7.21 -6.55
C TRP A 40 -14.62 8.68 -6.23
N PRO A 41 -15.65 8.97 -5.42
CA PRO A 41 -16.02 10.34 -5.06
C PRO A 41 -14.89 11.09 -4.33
N ILE A 42 -14.04 10.37 -3.61
CA ILE A 42 -12.85 10.92 -2.95
C ILE A 42 -11.80 11.35 -3.99
N SER A 43 -11.52 10.49 -4.97
CA SER A 43 -10.60 10.80 -6.07
C SER A 43 -11.08 11.99 -6.91
N LYS A 44 -12.41 12.13 -7.12
CA LYS A 44 -12.98 13.30 -7.79
C LYS A 44 -12.80 14.60 -7.02
N LYS A 45 -12.83 14.57 -5.68
CA LYS A 45 -12.55 15.76 -4.85
C LYS A 45 -11.07 16.14 -4.92
N ILE A 46 -10.18 15.14 -4.92
CA ILE A 46 -8.73 15.36 -5.02
C ILE A 46 -8.35 15.86 -6.42
N SER A 47 -8.94 15.29 -7.47
CA SER A 47 -8.69 15.72 -8.85
C SER A 47 -9.17 17.14 -9.11
N LYS A 48 -10.22 17.60 -8.41
CA LYS A 48 -10.68 18.99 -8.47
C LYS A 48 -9.70 19.97 -7.82
N ALA A 49 -8.93 19.53 -6.82
CA ALA A 49 -7.98 20.36 -6.10
C ALA A 49 -6.57 20.36 -6.73
N PHE A 50 -6.11 19.21 -7.24
CA PHE A 50 -4.73 19.02 -7.71
C PHE A 50 -4.60 18.68 -9.20
N GLY A 51 -5.72 18.51 -9.91
CA GLY A 51 -5.74 18.10 -11.30
C GLY A 51 -5.86 16.58 -11.49
N GLN A 52 -6.40 16.20 -12.64
CA GLN A 52 -6.70 14.81 -12.98
C GLN A 52 -5.41 14.01 -13.23
N ASP A 53 -4.42 14.60 -13.91
CA ASP A 53 -3.11 13.98 -14.17
C ASP A 53 -2.35 13.63 -12.89
N PHE A 54 -2.36 14.55 -11.92
CA PHE A 54 -1.70 14.31 -10.63
C PHE A 54 -2.37 13.16 -9.88
N THR A 55 -3.71 13.13 -9.88
CA THR A 55 -4.49 12.10 -9.20
C THR A 55 -4.25 10.73 -9.83
N GLU A 56 -4.19 10.64 -11.16
CA GLU A 56 -3.92 9.38 -11.86
C GLU A 56 -2.49 8.87 -11.59
N ARG A 57 -1.50 9.77 -11.61
CA ARG A 57 -0.11 9.42 -11.26
C ARG A 57 0.00 8.96 -9.81
N PHE A 58 -0.68 9.63 -8.87
CA PHE A 58 -0.70 9.25 -7.47
C PHE A 58 -1.27 7.83 -7.27
N HIS A 59 -2.37 7.49 -7.94
CA HIS A 59 -2.95 6.16 -7.86
C HIS A 59 -2.01 5.08 -8.41
N ARG A 60 -1.32 5.37 -9.52
CA ARG A 60 -0.37 4.46 -10.15
C ARG A 60 0.88 4.23 -9.30
N VAL A 61 1.46 5.32 -8.78
CA VAL A 61 2.62 5.25 -7.88
C VAL A 61 2.26 4.56 -6.57
N GLY A 62 1.10 4.88 -5.99
CA GLY A 62 0.61 4.22 -4.77
C GLY A 62 0.42 2.72 -4.97
N LEU A 63 -0.07 2.29 -6.14
CA LEU A 63 -0.18 0.86 -6.47
C LEU A 63 1.19 0.18 -6.54
N TYR A 64 2.18 0.79 -7.20
CA TYR A 64 3.54 0.23 -7.24
C TYR A 64 4.17 0.09 -5.85
N ILE A 65 3.95 1.08 -4.97
CA ILE A 65 4.43 1.02 -3.59
C ILE A 65 3.74 -0.12 -2.83
N CYS A 66 2.42 -0.29 -3.00
CA CYS A 66 1.68 -1.39 -2.37
C CYS A 66 2.18 -2.77 -2.83
N ILE A 67 2.43 -2.93 -4.14
CA ILE A 67 3.00 -4.17 -4.69
C ILE A 67 4.39 -4.42 -4.09
N GLY A 68 5.25 -3.39 -4.03
CA GLY A 68 6.57 -3.49 -3.43
C GLY A 68 6.52 -3.88 -1.95
N GLN A 69 5.59 -3.29 -1.18
CA GLN A 69 5.37 -3.63 0.23
C GLN A 69 4.95 -5.09 0.42
N ILE A 70 4.05 -5.61 -0.43
CA ILE A 70 3.65 -7.02 -0.38
C ILE A 70 4.86 -7.91 -0.68
N ILE A 71 5.63 -7.63 -1.74
CA ILE A 71 6.78 -8.45 -2.11
C ILE A 71 7.85 -8.45 -1.02
N LEU A 72 8.09 -7.31 -0.37
CA LEU A 72 9.12 -7.16 0.65
C LEU A 72 8.74 -7.83 1.97
N TRP A 73 7.49 -7.69 2.42
CA TRP A 73 7.07 -8.05 3.78
C TRP A 73 6.19 -9.29 3.85
N ALA A 74 5.50 -9.70 2.78
CA ALA A 74 4.68 -10.91 2.80
C ALA A 74 5.48 -12.20 3.04
N PRO A 75 6.70 -12.39 2.49
CA PRO A 75 7.50 -13.57 2.82
C PRO A 75 7.84 -13.63 4.30
N GLU A 76 8.22 -12.49 4.90
CA GLU A 76 8.49 -12.42 6.33
C GLU A 76 7.25 -12.77 7.16
N LEU A 77 6.06 -12.27 6.78
CA LEU A 77 4.82 -12.61 7.49
C LEU A 77 4.35 -14.06 7.32
N LEU A 78 4.63 -14.68 6.17
CA LEU A 78 4.19 -16.05 5.86
C LEU A 78 5.14 -17.13 6.38
N PHE A 79 6.43 -16.81 6.50
CA PHE A 79 7.48 -17.74 6.92
C PHE A 79 8.07 -17.43 8.31
N ALA A 80 7.55 -16.42 9.03
CA ALA A 80 7.88 -16.15 10.43
C ALA A 80 7.26 -17.16 11.41
#